data_AF-A0A250DP79-F1
#
_entry.id   AF-A0A250DP79-F1
#
_cell.length_a   1.000
_cell.length_b   1.000
_cell.length_c   1.000
_cell.angle_alpha   90.00
_cell.angle_beta   90.00
_cell.angle_gamma   90.00
#
_symmetry.space_group_name_H-M   'P 1'
#
loop_
_entity.id
_entity.type
_entity.pdbx_description
1 polymer ?
#
loop_
_entity_poly.entity_id
_entity_poly.type
_entity_poly.pdbx_seq_one_letter_code
_entity_poly.pdbx_strand_id
1 'polypeptide(L)' 'MHTLLEEARNTLLAIIDEQFGPSLTEEEFAEAMLDLFENIPGFETMPPAKASHIVNQLWSTYHGKEARRDH' A
#
# COMPACT_ATOMS: atom_id res chain seq x y z
N MET A 1 10.11 19.14 4.08
CA MET A 1 9.13 18.90 3.01
C MET A 1 9.14 17.41 2.67
N HIS A 2 8.39 16.59 3.41
CA HIS A 2 8.33 15.14 3.22
C HIS A 2 6.89 14.59 3.13
N THR A 3 5.88 15.46 2.98
CA THR A 3 4.47 15.09 3.17
C THR A 3 3.82 14.40 1.98
N LEU A 4 4.27 14.65 0.74
CA LEU A 4 3.63 14.07 -0.45
C LEU A 4 3.68 12.54 -0.49
N LEU A 5 4.77 11.94 0.01
CA LEU A 5 4.92 10.48 0.01
C LEU A 5 4.06 9.82 1.09
N GLU A 6 3.88 10.48 2.23
CA GLU A 6 3.06 9.99 3.35
C GLU A 6 1.56 10.13 3.06
N GLU A 7 1.15 11.20 2.41
CA GLU A 7 -0.23 11.41 1.97
C GLU A 7 -0.61 10.42 0.87
N ALA A 8 0.23 10.26 -0.17
CA ALA A 8 0.01 9.27 -1.22
C ALA A 8 -0.09 7.85 -0.64
N ARG A 9 0.76 7.52 0.34
CA ARG A 9 0.73 6.25 1.08
C ARG A 9 -0.58 6.04 1.83
N ASN A 10 -1.08 7.04 2.56
CA ASN A 10 -2.35 6.92 3.27
C ASN A 10 -3.54 6.81 2.32
N THR A 11 -3.55 7.56 1.21
CA THR A 11 -4.59 7.48 0.19
C THR A 11 -4.62 6.09 -0.45
N LEU A 12 -3.46 5.53 -0.79
CA LEU A 12 -3.32 4.17 -1.31
C LEU A 12 -3.89 3.11 -0.36
N LEU A 13 -3.55 3.20 0.93
CA LEU A 13 -4.08 2.31 1.96
C LEU A 13 -5.60 2.47 2.13
N ALA A 14 -6.11 3.69 2.09
CA ALA A 14 -7.55 3.95 2.21
C ALA A 14 -8.34 3.41 1.01
N ILE A 15 -7.80 3.52 -0.20
CA ILE A 15 -8.42 2.95 -1.41
C ILE A 15 -8.48 1.42 -1.31
N ILE A 16 -7.39 0.78 -0.88
CA ILE A 16 -7.38 -0.67 -0.71
C ILE A 16 -8.31 -1.13 0.41
N ASP A 17 -8.31 -0.45 1.55
CA ASP A 17 -9.21 -0.73 2.67
C ASP A 17 -10.68 -0.57 2.26
N GLU A 18 -11.01 0.44 1.45
CA GLU A 18 -12.36 0.68 0.96
C GLU A 18 -12.81 -0.33 -0.10
N GLN A 19 -11.90 -0.77 -0.98
CA GLN A 19 -12.24 -1.68 -2.07
C GLN A 19 -12.25 -3.15 -1.66
N PHE A 20 -11.31 -3.57 -0.82
CA PHE A 20 -11.11 -4.98 -0.46
C PHE A 20 -11.37 -5.28 1.02
N GLY A 21 -11.29 -4.27 1.89
CA GLY A 21 -11.46 -4.43 3.33
C GLY A 21 -10.24 -5.01 4.05
N PRO A 22 -10.33 -5.16 5.39
CA PRO A 22 -9.24 -5.66 6.25
C PRO A 22 -8.94 -7.16 6.06
N SER A 23 -9.70 -7.87 5.22
CA SER A 23 -9.56 -9.31 5.03
C SER A 23 -8.59 -9.69 3.90
N LEU A 24 -7.83 -8.73 3.38
CA LEU A 24 -6.84 -9.00 2.34
C LEU A 24 -5.70 -9.86 2.87
N THR A 25 -5.26 -10.79 2.03
CA THR A 25 -3.98 -11.48 2.23
C THR A 25 -2.81 -10.60 1.77
N GLU A 26 -1.59 -10.90 2.23
CA GLU A 26 -0.38 -10.18 1.78
C GLU A 26 -0.24 -10.19 0.25
N GLU A 27 -0.57 -11.33 -0.37
CA GLU A 27 -0.51 -11.52 -1.82
C GLU A 27 -1.52 -10.62 -2.53
N GLU A 28 -2.79 -10.64 -2.11
CA GLU A 28 -3.83 -9.79 -2.72
C GLU A 28 -3.57 -8.30 -2.48
N PHE A 29 -3.06 -7.93 -1.29
CA PHE A 29 -2.65 -6.56 -1.01
C PHE A 29 -1.50 -6.12 -1.92
N ALA A 30 -0.54 -7.01 -2.16
CA ALA A 30 0.59 -6.73 -3.03
C ALA A 30 0.17 -6.57 -4.48
N GLU A 31 -0.71 -7.44 -4.99
CA GLU A 31 -1.26 -7.34 -6.34
C GLU A 31 -2.04 -6.04 -6.54
N ALA A 32 -2.95 -5.70 -5.61
CA ALA A 32 -3.73 -4.47 -5.69
C ALA A 32 -2.85 -3.20 -5.56
N MET A 33 -1.79 -3.23 -4.75
CA MET A 33 -0.83 -2.11 -4.67
C MET A 33 -0.01 -1.96 -5.95
N LEU A 34 0.39 -3.07 -6.59
CA LEU A 34 1.12 -3.03 -7.85
C LEU A 34 0.26 -2.46 -8.97
N ASP A 35 -1.01 -2.86 -9.07
CA ASP A 35 -1.97 -2.30 -10.03
C ASP A 35 -2.20 -0.79 -9.83
N LEU A 36 -2.25 -0.35 -8.56
CA LEU A 36 -2.31 1.07 -8.22
C LEU A 36 -1.02 1.83 -8.57
N PHE A 37 0.14 1.20 -8.45
CA PHE A 37 1.41 1.81 -8.87
C PHE A 37 1.50 2.00 -10.38
N GLU A 38 0.90 1.13 -11.17
CA GLU A 38 0.77 1.31 -12.63
C GLU A 38 -0.17 2.47 -13.00
N ASN A 39 -1.08 2.85 -12.11
CA ASN A 39 -1.94 4.02 -12.29
C ASN A 39 -1.29 5.34 -11.83
N ILE A 40 -0.14 5.30 -11.14
CA ILE A 40 0.54 6.50 -10.63
C ILE A 40 1.71 6.89 -11.55
N PRO A 41 1.66 8.09 -12.16
CA PRO A 41 2.76 8.58 -12.99
C PRO A 41 4.04 8.72 -12.17
N GLY A 42 5.08 7.99 -12.58
CA GLY A 42 6.38 7.90 -11.89
C GLY A 42 6.59 6.61 -11.08
N PHE A 43 5.54 5.84 -10.83
CA PHE A 43 5.63 4.47 -10.30
C PHE A 43 5.55 3.41 -11.41
N GLU A 44 4.94 3.72 -12.55
CA GLU A 44 4.92 2.86 -13.76
C GLU A 44 6.31 2.39 -14.22
N THR A 45 7.34 3.23 -14.09
CA THR A 45 8.72 2.89 -14.50
C THR A 45 9.54 2.30 -13.34
N MET A 46 8.91 2.04 -12.20
CA MET A 46 9.61 1.54 -11.02
C MET A 46 9.96 0.06 -11.19
N PRO A 47 11.20 -0.35 -10.88
CA PRO A 47 11.54 -1.76 -10.94
C PRO A 47 10.71 -2.56 -9.92
N PRO A 48 10.25 -3.77 -10.28
CA PRO A 48 9.35 -4.57 -9.45
C PRO A 48 9.94 -4.90 -8.08
N ALA A 49 11.27 -5.04 -7.98
CA ALA A 49 11.95 -5.22 -6.70
C ALA A 49 11.76 -4.03 -5.73
N LYS A 50 11.72 -2.81 -6.27
CA LYS A 50 11.51 -1.59 -5.47
C LYS A 50 10.04 -1.40 -5.14
N ALA A 51 9.14 -1.70 -6.08
CA ALA A 51 7.70 -1.71 -5.82
C ALA A 51 7.36 -2.71 -4.70
N SER A 52 7.82 -3.96 -4.81
CA SER A 52 7.65 -5.00 -3.79
C SER A 52 8.20 -4.56 -2.42
N HIS A 53 9.35 -3.90 -2.37
CA HIS A 53 9.89 -3.36 -1.12
C HIS A 53 8.96 -2.29 -0.49
N ILE A 54 8.41 -1.39 -1.30
CA ILE A 54 7.45 -0.38 -0.83
C ILE A 54 6.16 -1.04 -0.37
N VAL A 55 5.62 -1.99 -1.13
CA VAL A 55 4.44 -2.78 -0.76
C VAL A 55 4.64 -3.45 0.59
N ASN A 56 5.78 -4.11 0.81
CA ASN A 56 6.04 -4.82 2.06
C ASN A 56 6.12 -3.87 3.27
N GLN A 57 6.68 -2.66 3.07
CA GLN A 57 6.64 -1.60 4.09
C GLN A 57 5.21 -1.08 4.35
N LEU A 58 4.39 -0.97 3.31
CA LEU A 58 2.99 -0.55 3.42
C LEU A 58 2.16 -1.61 4.14
N TRP A 59 2.35 -2.88 3.80
CA TRP A 59 1.71 -4.02 4.42
C TRP A 59 2.02 -4.10 5.91
N SER A 60 3.30 -3.97 6.29
CA SER A 60 3.71 -3.88 7.69
C SER A 60 3.02 -2.74 8.45
N THR A 61 2.71 -1.64 7.76
CA THR A 61 1.99 -0.50 8.34
C THR A 61 0.48 -0.78 8.42
N TYR A 62 -0.09 -1.42 7.40
CA TYR A 62 -1.50 -1.79 7.31
C TYR A 62 -1.86 -2.82 8.40
N HIS A 63 -1.15 -3.95 8.40
CA HIS A 63 -1.34 -5.04 9.37
C HIS A 63 -0.87 -4.66 10.79
N GLY A 64 0.16 -3.81 10.90
CA GLY A 64 0.60 -3.25 12.18
C GLY A 64 -0.39 -2.23 12.78
N LYS A 65 -1.21 -1.58 11.94
CA LYS A 65 -2.30 -0.69 12.37
C LYS A 65 -3.53 -1.50 12.80
N GLU A 66 -3.79 -2.64 12.16
CA GLU A 66 -4.80 -3.61 12.61
C GLU A 66 -4.50 -4.14 14.02
N ALA A 67 -3.24 -4.50 14.29
CA ALA A 67 -2.80 -4.95 15.62
C ALA A 67 -2.94 -3.89 16.73
N ARG A 68 -3.17 -2.61 16.39
CA ARG A 68 -3.42 -1.52 17.36
C ARG A 68 -4.88 -1.06 17.42
N ARG A 69 -5.77 -1.56 16.56
CA ARG A 69 -7.21 -1.24 16.59
C ARG A 69 -8.04 -2.17 17.48
N ASP A 70 -7.41 -3.17 18.09
CA ASP A 70 -8.02 -4.09 19.07
C ASP A 70 -7.63 -3.77 20.54
N HIS A 71 -7.38 -2.50 20.89
CA HIS A 71 -7.15 -2.10 22.29
C HIS A 71 -8.10 -1.00 22.75
#